data_AF-D3RMC5-F1
#
_entry.id   AF-D3RMC5-F1
#
_cell.length_a   1.000
_cell.length_b   1.000
_cell.length_c   1.000
_cell.angle_alpha   90.00
_cell.angle_beta   90.00
_cell.angle_gamma   90.00
#
_symmetry.space_group_name_H-M   'P 1'
#
loop_
_entity.id
_entity.type
_entity.pdbx_description
1 polymer ?
#
loop_
_entity_poly.entity_id
_entity_poly.type
_entity_poly.pdbx_seq_one_letter_code
_entity_poly.pdbx_strand_id
1 'polypeptide(L)'
;MLTEKSEPTPPSSQTPKNRRYKRPPALKSGGFIGKKRKERQRLERYVTIIRESGLFDEAWYLSQYPDVAAAGYDAIEHYVCHGIQENRHPAPWFDTAFYLERNPDVANSIMNPLVHYHQFGKAERRPTRRGY
;
A
#
# COMPACT_ATOMS: atom_id res chain seq x y z
N MET A 1 -4.85 36.10 4.28
CA MET A 1 -4.30 35.58 3.01
C MET A 1 -3.59 34.26 3.31
N LEU A 2 -3.65 33.32 2.37
CA LEU A 2 -3.55 31.86 2.56
C LEU A 2 -2.28 31.39 3.28
N THR A 3 -2.46 30.40 4.16
CA THR A 3 -1.41 29.64 4.85
C THR A 3 -0.63 28.76 3.87
N GLU A 4 0.67 29.02 3.75
CA GLU A 4 1.63 28.11 3.12
C GLU A 4 1.64 26.78 3.88
N LYS A 5 1.07 25.74 3.26
CA LYS A 5 1.25 24.37 3.71
C LYS A 5 2.46 23.80 2.99
N SER A 6 3.53 23.65 3.75
CA SER A 6 4.74 22.89 3.45
C SER A 6 4.42 21.58 2.72
N GLU A 7 4.73 21.52 1.43
CA GLU A 7 4.74 20.28 0.67
C GLU A 7 5.90 19.41 1.18
N PRO A 8 5.66 18.18 1.67
CA PRO A 8 6.76 17.28 1.99
C PRO A 8 7.45 16.89 0.68
N THR A 9 8.68 17.35 0.53
CA THR A 9 9.58 16.92 -0.54
C THR A 9 9.76 15.40 -0.48
N PRO A 10 9.53 14.65 -1.58
CA PRO A 10 9.80 13.23 -1.58
C PRO A 10 11.33 13.03 -1.49
N PRO A 11 11.86 12.29 -0.50
CA PRO A 11 13.29 12.10 -0.37
C PRO A 11 13.81 11.27 -1.54
N SER A 12 14.64 11.93 -2.35
CA SER A 12 15.53 11.31 -3.33
C SER A 12 16.24 10.10 -2.73
N SER A 13 16.00 8.91 -3.27
CA SER A 13 16.76 7.73 -2.88
C SER A 13 16.75 6.68 -3.99
N GLN A 14 17.86 6.69 -4.74
CA GLN A 14 18.42 5.56 -5.47
C GLN A 14 18.00 4.22 -4.84
N THR A 15 17.25 3.42 -5.60
CA THR A 15 16.91 2.04 -5.24
C THR A 15 18.17 1.18 -5.30
N PRO A 16 18.64 0.59 -4.18
CA PRO A 16 19.51 -0.55 -4.27
C PRO A 16 18.66 -1.74 -4.70
N LYS A 17 18.84 -2.19 -5.94
CA LYS A 17 18.35 -3.48 -6.42
C LYS A 17 18.89 -4.57 -5.49
N ASN A 18 18.01 -5.46 -5.03
CA ASN A 18 18.35 -6.70 -4.35
C ASN A 18 19.13 -6.57 -3.03
N ARG A 19 18.39 -6.40 -1.94
CA ARG A 19 18.77 -7.05 -0.68
C ARG A 19 17.64 -8.00 -0.30
N ARG A 20 17.90 -9.30 -0.42
CA ARG A 20 17.00 -10.37 0.01
C ARG A 20 16.67 -10.15 1.49
N TYR A 21 15.58 -9.43 1.79
CA TYR A 21 15.06 -9.36 3.14
C TYR A 21 14.61 -10.78 3.48
N LYS A 22 15.42 -11.47 4.29
CA LYS A 22 15.02 -12.74 4.88
C LYS A 22 13.85 -12.41 5.79
N ARG A 23 12.65 -12.86 5.41
CA ARG A 23 11.44 -12.66 6.20
C ARG A 23 11.71 -13.03 7.67
N PRO A 24 11.48 -12.12 8.63
CA PRO A 24 11.59 -12.49 10.03
C PRO A 24 10.57 -13.61 10.33
N PRO A 25 10.97 -14.67 11.07
CA PRO A 25 10.05 -15.71 11.47
C PRO A 25 9.04 -15.10 12.47
N ALA A 26 7.75 -15.18 12.15
CA ALA A 26 6.59 -14.70 12.92
C ALA A 26 6.24 -13.20 12.80
N LEU A 27 5.77 -12.78 11.62
CA LEU A 27 4.89 -11.61 11.53
C LEU A 27 3.52 -11.97 12.14
N LYS A 28 2.97 -11.08 12.96
CA LYS A 28 1.64 -11.25 13.54
C LYS A 28 0.60 -10.95 12.47
N SER A 29 -0.28 -11.92 12.20
CA SER A 29 -1.50 -11.68 11.42
C SER A 29 -2.51 -10.98 12.33
N GLY A 30 -2.57 -9.65 12.23
CA GLY A 30 -3.38 -8.79 13.11
C GLY A 30 -4.27 -7.80 12.38
N GLY A 31 -4.17 -7.71 11.05
CA GLY A 31 -4.93 -6.74 10.27
C GLY A 31 -6.46 -6.95 10.32
N PHE A 32 -6.94 -8.12 10.74
CA PHE A 32 -8.35 -8.51 10.68
C PHE A 32 -9.10 -8.45 12.02
N ILE A 33 -8.48 -7.91 13.08
CA ILE A 33 -9.10 -7.84 14.41
C ILE A 33 -10.41 -7.03 14.32
N GLY A 34 -11.53 -7.61 14.79
CA GLY A 34 -12.85 -6.96 14.80
C GLY A 34 -13.63 -6.98 13.47
N LYS A 35 -13.08 -7.55 12.39
CA LYS A 35 -13.73 -7.56 11.07
C LYS A 35 -14.78 -8.67 10.94
N LYS A 36 -15.91 -8.39 10.27
CA LYS A 36 -16.95 -9.40 9.97
C LYS A 36 -16.40 -10.49 9.03
N ARG A 37 -16.91 -11.73 9.13
CA ARG A 37 -16.43 -12.88 8.32
C ARG A 37 -16.35 -12.59 6.81
N LYS A 38 -17.39 -12.00 6.21
CA LYS A 38 -17.40 -11.66 4.77
C LYS A 38 -16.36 -10.61 4.39
N GLU A 39 -16.14 -9.62 5.27
CA GLU A 39 -15.13 -8.58 5.06
C GLU A 39 -13.73 -9.16 5.17
N ARG A 40 -13.48 -9.98 6.20
CA ARG A 40 -12.22 -10.69 6.37
C ARG A 40 -11.85 -11.53 5.14
N GLN A 41 -12.78 -12.32 4.61
CA GLN A 41 -12.53 -13.12 3.40
C GLN A 41 -12.14 -12.27 2.18
N ARG A 42 -12.73 -11.07 2.05
CA ARG A 42 -12.37 -10.14 0.97
C ARG A 42 -10.96 -9.59 1.17
N LEU A 43 -10.62 -9.17 2.38
CA LEU A 43 -9.31 -8.60 2.68
C LEU A 43 -8.21 -9.66 2.56
N GLU A 44 -8.45 -10.90 3.02
CA GLU A 44 -7.56 -12.05 2.82
C GLU A 44 -7.30 -12.29 1.33
N ARG A 45 -8.34 -12.22 0.48
CA ARG A 45 -8.15 -12.30 -0.99
C ARG A 45 -7.27 -11.18 -1.53
N TYR A 46 -7.46 -9.94 -1.07
CA TYR A 46 -6.61 -8.82 -1.50
C TYR A 46 -5.16 -9.01 -1.10
N VAL A 47 -4.90 -9.52 0.11
CA VAL A 47 -3.55 -9.84 0.58
C VAL A 47 -2.90 -10.87 -0.34
N THR A 48 -3.62 -11.94 -0.69
CA THR A 48 -3.12 -12.96 -1.63
C THR A 48 -2.80 -12.37 -3.00
N ILE A 49 -3.72 -11.61 -3.59
CA ILE A 49 -3.53 -10.99 -4.92
C ILE A 49 -2.31 -10.06 -4.91
N ILE A 50 -2.19 -9.20 -3.90
CA ILE A 50 -1.07 -8.25 -3.80
C ILE A 50 0.24 -9.02 -3.65
N ARG A 51 0.26 -10.05 -2.79
CA ARG A 51 1.45 -10.87 -2.55
C ARG A 51 1.90 -11.62 -3.81
N GLU A 52 0.96 -12.18 -4.57
CA GLU A 52 1.24 -12.89 -5.82
C GLU A 52 1.63 -11.93 -6.97
N SER A 53 1.08 -10.72 -6.97
CA SER A 53 1.36 -9.72 -8.01
C SER A 53 2.80 -9.20 -7.99
N GLY A 54 3.49 -9.27 -6.85
CA GLY A 54 4.83 -8.69 -6.66
C GLY A 54 4.86 -7.16 -6.73
N LEU A 55 3.70 -6.49 -6.63
CA LEU A 55 3.59 -5.03 -6.70
C LEU A 55 3.86 -4.33 -5.37
N PHE A 56 3.94 -5.09 -4.27
CA PHE A 56 4.17 -4.53 -2.94
C PHE A 56 5.63 -4.70 -2.53
N ASP A 57 6.27 -3.62 -2.10
CA ASP A 57 7.64 -3.66 -1.60
C ASP A 57 7.61 -3.70 -0.06
N GLU A 58 7.62 -4.92 0.49
CA GLU A 58 7.55 -5.17 1.94
C GLU A 58 8.73 -4.54 2.69
N ALA A 59 9.94 -4.63 2.13
CA ALA A 59 11.13 -4.06 2.76
C ALA A 59 11.07 -2.54 2.78
N TRP A 60 10.67 -1.92 1.67
CA TRP A 60 10.48 -0.48 1.60
C TRP A 60 9.37 -0.03 2.55
N TYR A 61 8.21 -0.70 2.56
CA TYR A 61 7.08 -0.36 3.40
C TYR A 61 7.45 -0.35 4.90
N LEU A 62 8.11 -1.41 5.38
CA LEU A 62 8.56 -1.48 6.77
C LEU A 62 9.68 -0.47 7.10
N SER A 63 10.50 -0.11 6.12
CA SER A 63 11.51 0.95 6.29
C SER A 63 10.89 2.34 6.38
N GLN A 64 9.80 2.59 5.66
CA GLN A 64 9.09 3.87 5.67
C GLN A 64 8.16 4.00 6.88
N TYR A 65 7.61 2.88 7.35
CA TYR A 65 6.60 2.82 8.40
C TYR A 65 7.13 1.99 9.59
N PRO A 66 8.02 2.59 10.40
CA PRO A 66 8.64 1.89 11.53
C PRO A 66 7.64 1.53 12.63
N ASP A 67 6.50 2.22 12.70
CA ASP A 67 5.34 1.87 13.54
C ASP A 67 4.79 0.48 13.20
N VAL A 68 4.66 0.18 11.91
CA VAL A 68 4.21 -1.15 11.44
C VAL A 68 5.27 -2.22 11.73
N ALA A 69 6.54 -1.87 11.53
CA ALA A 69 7.66 -2.75 11.83
C ALA A 69 7.78 -3.06 13.33
N ALA A 70 7.64 -2.04 14.20
CA ALA A 70 7.71 -2.17 15.65
C ALA A 70 6.53 -3.00 16.21
N ALA A 71 5.35 -2.88 15.61
CA ALA A 71 4.19 -3.69 15.99
C ALA A 71 4.33 -5.17 15.55
N GLY A 72 5.23 -5.45 14.59
CA GLY A 72 5.48 -6.79 14.06
C GLY A 72 4.34 -7.32 13.19
N TYR A 73 3.54 -6.43 12.58
CA TYR A 73 2.45 -6.82 11.69
C TYR A 73 2.95 -7.14 10.28
N ASP A 74 2.23 -8.02 9.57
CA ASP A 74 2.45 -8.22 8.14
C ASP A 74 2.15 -6.93 7.37
N ALA A 75 3.13 -6.46 6.60
CA ALA A 75 3.05 -5.18 5.90
C ALA A 75 1.90 -5.13 4.88
N ILE A 76 1.65 -6.26 4.20
CA ILE A 76 0.59 -6.34 3.19
C ILE A 76 -0.77 -6.32 3.89
N GLU A 77 -0.95 -7.09 4.97
CA GLU A 77 -2.17 -7.04 5.77
C GLU A 77 -2.44 -5.63 6.31
N HIS A 78 -1.40 -4.99 6.86
CA HIS A 78 -1.53 -3.62 7.36
C HIS A 78 -1.97 -2.67 6.25
N TYR A 79 -1.35 -2.74 5.08
CA TYR A 79 -1.71 -1.88 3.96
C TYR A 79 -3.17 -2.07 3.51
N VAL A 80 -3.60 -3.34 3.39
CA VAL A 80 -4.95 -3.69 2.96
C VAL A 80 -6.02 -3.25 3.96
N CYS A 81 -5.74 -3.35 5.26
CA CYS A 81 -6.71 -3.06 6.30
C CYS A 81 -6.72 -1.60 6.77
N HIS A 82 -5.55 -0.98 6.88
CA HIS A 82 -5.38 0.36 7.48
C HIS A 82 -4.63 1.33 6.56
N GLY A 83 -3.69 0.82 5.74
CA GLY A 83 -2.80 1.67 4.96
C GLY A 83 -3.50 2.65 4.02
N ILE A 84 -4.66 2.28 3.44
CA ILE A 84 -5.44 3.22 2.62
C ILE A 84 -5.96 4.40 3.45
N GLN A 85 -6.54 4.13 4.63
CA GLN A 85 -7.12 5.17 5.48
C GLN A 85 -6.05 6.07 6.09
N GLU A 86 -4.87 5.51 6.35
CA GLU A 86 -3.67 6.23 6.80
C GLU A 86 -2.88 6.89 5.67
N ASN A 87 -3.38 6.83 4.43
CA ASN A 87 -2.73 7.40 3.25
C ASN A 87 -1.29 6.88 3.02
N ARG A 88 -1.03 5.61 3.40
CA ARG A 88 0.24 4.92 3.24
C ARG A 88 0.42 4.49 1.79
N HIS A 89 1.67 4.36 1.39
CA HIS A 89 2.07 3.94 0.04
C HIS A 89 2.57 2.49 0.10
N PRO A 90 2.19 1.62 -0.84
CA PRO A 90 2.63 0.23 -0.84
C PRO A 90 4.04 0.04 -1.41
N ALA A 91 4.52 1.01 -2.20
CA ALA A 91 5.80 0.97 -2.88
C ALA A 91 6.21 2.40 -3.33
N PRO A 92 7.50 2.68 -3.58
CA PRO A 92 7.98 4.01 -3.96
C PRO A 92 7.46 4.51 -5.33
N TRP A 93 6.94 3.60 -6.14
CA TRP A 93 6.38 3.89 -7.47
C TRP A 93 4.86 4.07 -7.46
N PHE A 94 4.20 3.82 -6.32
CA PHE A 94 2.75 3.89 -6.18
C PHE A 94 2.34 4.85 -5.06
N ASP A 95 1.73 5.96 -5.46
CA ASP A 95 1.13 6.93 -4.56
C ASP A 95 -0.37 6.64 -4.45
N THR A 96 -0.76 6.03 -3.34
CA THR A 96 -2.15 5.73 -3.00
C THR A 96 -3.05 6.98 -3.05
N ALA A 97 -2.58 8.12 -2.56
CA ALA A 97 -3.37 9.35 -2.48
C ALA A 97 -3.66 9.87 -3.89
N PHE A 98 -2.61 9.97 -4.70
CA PHE A 98 -2.72 10.38 -6.10
C PHE A 98 -3.58 9.42 -6.91
N TYR A 99 -3.43 8.12 -6.71
CA TYR A 99 -4.22 7.12 -7.43
C TYR A 99 -5.71 7.26 -7.09
N LEU A 100 -6.08 7.49 -5.84
CA LEU A 100 -7.47 7.69 -5.43
C LEU A 100 -8.01 9.05 -5.90
N GLU A 101 -7.21 10.11 -5.86
CA GLU A 101 -7.55 11.44 -6.39
C GLU A 101 -7.89 11.37 -7.88
N ARG A 102 -7.08 10.62 -8.66
CA ARG A 102 -7.26 10.50 -10.11
C ARG A 102 -8.35 9.52 -10.52
N ASN A 103 -8.70 8.58 -9.64
CA ASN A 103 -9.61 7.49 -9.91
C ASN A 103 -10.75 7.48 -8.87
N PRO A 104 -11.72 8.41 -8.98
CA PRO A 104 -12.83 8.53 -8.04
C PRO A 104 -13.75 7.29 -8.05
N ASP A 105 -13.77 6.54 -9.15
CA ASP A 105 -14.40 5.21 -9.24
C ASP A 105 -13.82 4.23 -8.21
N VAL A 106 -12.50 4.23 -8.05
CA VAL A 106 -11.79 3.41 -7.07
C VAL A 106 -11.99 3.95 -5.66
N ALA A 107 -11.92 5.28 -5.49
CA ALA A 107 -12.09 5.93 -4.19
C ALA A 107 -13.48 5.71 -3.58
N ASN A 108 -14.52 5.65 -4.43
CA ASN A 108 -15.89 5.36 -3.99
C ASN A 108 -16.18 3.85 -3.88
N SER A 109 -15.20 2.99 -4.20
CA SER A 109 -15.34 1.53 -4.15
C SER A 109 -14.79 0.94 -2.85
N ILE A 110 -15.13 -0.32 -2.57
CA ILE A 110 -14.51 -1.11 -1.49
C ILE A 110 -13.25 -1.86 -2.01
N MET A 111 -12.73 -1.48 -3.17
CA MET A 111 -11.56 -2.11 -3.78
C MET A 111 -10.27 -1.42 -3.32
N ASN A 112 -9.27 -2.21 -2.96
CA ASN A 112 -7.94 -1.66 -2.66
C ASN A 112 -7.32 -1.10 -3.95
N PRO A 113 -6.73 0.11 -3.93
CA PRO A 113 -6.21 0.77 -5.13
C PRO A 113 -5.08 0.00 -5.80
N LEU A 114 -4.23 -0.69 -5.03
CA LEU A 114 -3.18 -1.54 -5.60
C LEU A 114 -3.75 -2.78 -6.29
N VAL A 115 -4.82 -3.36 -5.74
CA VAL A 115 -5.56 -4.47 -6.37
C VAL A 115 -6.25 -4.01 -7.65
N HIS A 116 -6.87 -2.83 -7.62
CA HIS A 116 -7.48 -2.23 -8.81
C HIS A 116 -6.43 -1.97 -9.89
N TYR A 117 -5.27 -1.42 -9.51
CA TYR A 117 -4.18 -1.21 -10.45
C TYR A 117 -3.69 -2.53 -11.07
N HIS A 118 -3.54 -3.59 -10.27
CA HIS A 118 -3.16 -4.90 -10.77
C HIS A 118 -4.14 -5.47 -11.79
N GLN A 119 -5.45 -5.38 -11.51
CA GLN A 119 -6.50 -5.99 -12.35
C GLN A 119 -6.86 -5.15 -13.58
N PHE A 120 -6.92 -3.83 -13.43
CA PHE A 120 -7.42 -2.91 -14.46
C PHE A 120 -6.40 -1.83 -14.79
N GLY A 121 -5.88 -1.13 -13.77
CA GLY A 121 -5.07 0.08 -13.98
C GLY A 121 -3.80 -0.13 -14.80
N LYS A 122 -3.16 -1.31 -14.72
CA LYS A 122 -1.99 -1.65 -15.52
C LYS A 122 -2.33 -1.78 -17.01
N ALA A 123 -3.48 -2.38 -17.34
CA ALA A 123 -3.96 -2.50 -18.73
C ALA A 123 -4.47 -1.15 -19.26
N GLU A 124 -5.11 -0.36 -18.41
CA GLU A 124 -5.63 0.99 -18.72
C GLU A 124 -4.56 2.09 -18.73
N ARG A 125 -3.30 1.75 -18.40
CA ARG A 125 -2.18 2.71 -18.27
C ARG A 125 -2.50 3.88 -17.32
N ARG A 126 -3.22 3.60 -16.23
CA ARG A 126 -3.55 4.61 -15.22
C ARG A 126 -2.27 5.04 -14.48
N PRO A 127 -2.04 6.36 -14.31
CA PRO A 127 -0.84 6.85 -13.66
C PRO A 127 -0.87 6.49 -12.16
N THR A 128 0.27 6.05 -11.63
CA THR A 128 0.38 5.56 -10.23
C THR A 128 0.99 6.57 -9.28
N ARG A 129 1.59 7.67 -9.77
CA ARG A 129 2.13 8.77 -8.96
C ARG A 129 2.27 10.04 -9.79
N ARG A 130 2.42 11.21 -9.15
CA ARG A 130 2.72 12.48 -9.85
C ARG A 130 4.08 12.41 -10.54
N GLY A 131 4.15 12.91 -11.78
CA GLY A 131 5.40 13.16 -12.51
C GLY A 131 5.96 12.02 -13.37
N TYR A 132 5.15 11.01 -13.72
CA TYR A 132 5.52 9.91 -14.63
C TYR A 132 4.48 9.68 -15.72
#